data_AF-A0A327NXE7-F1
#
_entry.id   AF-A0A327NXE7-F1
#
_cell.length_a   1.000
_cell.length_b   1.000
_cell.length_c   1.000
_cell.angle_alpha   90.00
_cell.angle_beta   90.00
_cell.angle_gamma   90.00
#
_symmetry.space_group_name_H-M   'P 1'
#
loop_
_entity.id
_entity.type
_entity.pdbx_description
1 polymer ?
#
loop_
_entity_poly.entity_id
_entity_poly.type
_entity_poly.pdbx_seq_one_letter_code
_entity_poly.pdbx_strand_id
1 'polypeptide(L)' 'MNVHYISNRKGKRTAVVLPIKEWNKIKAQLALPDEDRDEDGLPLTKAALLADIKEALEEVKLYKQGKVQLQTLDDFLNEL' A
#
# COMPACT_ATOMS: atom_id res chain seq x y z
N MET A 1 -4.64 18.43 21.32
CA MET A 1 -4.42 17.00 21.00
C MET A 1 -5.43 16.18 21.79
N ASN A 2 -6.40 15.55 21.11
CA ASN A 2 -7.42 14.71 21.74
C ASN A 2 -7.03 13.24 21.56
N VAL A 3 -6.60 12.58 22.64
CA VAL A 3 -6.05 11.23 22.61
C VAL A 3 -6.88 10.35 23.54
N HIS A 4 -7.37 9.23 23.01
CA HIS A 4 -8.09 8.22 23.77
C HIS A 4 -7.23 6.97 23.91
N TYR A 5 -7.41 6.25 25.02
CA TYR A 5 -6.69 5.01 25.28
C TYR A 5 -7.67 3.86 25.35
N ILE A 6 -7.39 2.79 24.62
CA ILE A 6 -8.11 1.52 24.78
C ILE A 6 -7.34 0.70 25.79
N SER A 7 -8.05 0.18 26.79
CA SER A 7 -7.49 -0.72 27.81
C SER A 7 -8.09 -2.12 27.66
N ASN A 8 -7.28 -3.14 27.93
CA ASN A 8 -7.74 -4.51 27.97
C ASN A 8 -8.56 -4.79 29.25
N ARG A 9 -9.11 -6.00 29.36
CA ARG A 9 -9.91 -6.43 30.52
C ARG A 9 -9.17 -6.36 31.87
N LYS A 10 -7.83 -6.33 31.86
CA LYS A 10 -6.98 -6.19 33.06
C LYS A 10 -6.65 -4.72 33.37
N GLY A 11 -7.28 -3.76 32.68
CA GLY A 11 -7.03 -2.33 32.84
C GLY A 11 -5.71 -1.84 32.24
N LYS A 12 -4.96 -2.70 31.53
CA LYS A 12 -3.71 -2.28 30.88
C LYS A 12 -4.03 -1.59 29.56
N ARG A 13 -3.49 -0.39 29.35
CA ARG A 13 -3.58 0.34 28.08
C ARG A 13 -2.88 -0.46 26.97
N THR A 14 -3.60 -0.74 25.88
CA THR A 14 -3.12 -1.56 24.76
C THR A 14 -3.08 -0.81 23.44
N ALA A 15 -3.87 0.25 23.28
CA ALA A 15 -3.84 1.07 22.07
C ALA A 15 -4.09 2.54 22.38
N VAL A 16 -3.59 3.39 21.47
CA VAL A 16 -3.77 4.84 21.48
C VAL A 16 -4.59 5.19 20.25
N VAL A 17 -5.69 5.91 20.46
CA VAL A 17 -6.59 6.35 19.40
C VAL A 17 -6.52 7.87 19.32
N LEU A 18 -6.22 8.38 18.13
CA LEU A 18 -6.11 9.80 17.85
C LEU A 18 -6.78 10.15 16.52
N PRO A 19 -7.32 11.38 16.37
CA PRO A 19 -7.85 11.83 15.10
C PRO A 19 -6.79 11.80 13.99
N ILE A 20 -7.17 11.37 12.79
CA ILE A 20 -6.24 11.22 11.65
C ILE A 20 -5.50 12.52 11.30
N LYS A 21 -6.15 13.67 11.48
CA LYS A 21 -5.53 14.99 11.26
C LYS A 21 -4.34 15.25 12.20
N GLU A 22 -4.42 14.77 13.44
CA GLU A 22 -3.37 14.92 14.43
C GLU A 22 -2.25 13.89 14.19
N TRP A 23 -2.61 12.67 13.78
CA TRP A 23 -1.64 11.65 13.37
C TRP A 23 -0.77 12.14 12.20
N ASN A 24 -1.39 12.73 11.17
CA ASN A 24 -0.66 13.24 10.01
C ASN A 24 0.32 14.36 10.38
N LYS A 25 -0.02 15.23 11.34
CA LYS A 25 0.92 16.23 11.85
C LYS A 25 2.11 15.59 12.57
N ILE A 26 1.85 14.57 13.39
CA ILE A 26 2.90 13.83 14.10
C ILE A 26 3.83 13.13 13.10
N LYS A 27 3.27 12.45 12.08
CA LYS A 27 4.05 11.83 10.99
C LYS A 27 4.96 12.84 10.30
N ALA A 28 4.43 14.01 9.94
CA ALA A 28 5.20 15.07 9.29
C ALA A 28 6.34 15.60 10.19
N GLN A 29 6.08 15.79 11.49
CA GLN A 29 7.11 16.22 12.46
C GLN A 29 8.21 15.19 12.67
N LEU A 30 7.85 13.90 12.63
CA LEU A 30 8.77 12.78 12.85
C LEU A 30 9.41 12.28 11.54
N ALA A 31 9.11 12.91 10.40
CA ALA A 31 9.53 12.46 9.07
C ALA A 31 9.26 10.96 8.82
N LEU A 32 8.16 10.44 9.36
CA LEU A 32 7.78 9.05 9.15
C LEU A 32 7.38 8.85 7.68
N PRO A 33 7.79 7.74 7.03
CA PRO A 33 7.37 7.45 5.67
C PRO A 33 5.84 7.35 5.62
N ASP A 34 5.25 8.00 4.63
CA ASP A 34 3.83 7.83 4.36
C ASP A 34 3.60 6.42 3.78
N GLU A 35 2.61 5.71 4.31
CA GLU A 35 2.12 4.43 3.76
C GLU A 35 1.56 4.57 2.34
N ASP A 36 1.31 5.80 1.88
CA ASP A 36 0.95 6.13 0.50
C ASP A 36 2.17 6.12 -0.43
N ARG A 37 3.21 5.33 -0.10
CA ARG A 37 4.40 5.15 -0.91
C ARG A 37 4.61 3.67 -1.21
N ASP A 38 5.01 3.36 -2.44
CA ASP A 38 5.33 1.99 -2.85
C ASP A 38 6.64 1.49 -2.22
N GLU A 39 7.04 0.25 -2.54
CA GLU A 39 8.26 -0.38 -2.01
C GLU A 39 9.54 0.43 -2.30
N ASP A 40 9.52 1.29 -3.33
CA ASP A 40 10.60 2.18 -3.73
C ASP A 40 10.49 3.60 -3.12
N GLY A 41 9.47 3.85 -2.30
CA GLY A 41 9.26 5.13 -1.61
C GLY A 41 8.69 6.24 -2.49
N LEU A 42 8.17 5.90 -3.69
CA LEU A 42 7.47 6.81 -4.59
C LEU A 42 6.00 6.95 -4.18
N PRO A 43 5.40 8.14 -4.33
CA PRO A 43 4.00 8.34 -3.98
C PRO A 43 3.08 7.48 -4.85
N LEU A 44 2.20 6.69 -4.21
CA LEU A 44 1.06 6.01 -4.83
C LEU A 44 0.06 7.05 -5.34
N THR A 45 0.35 7.61 -6.50
CA THR A 45 -0.56 8.53 -7.18
C THR A 45 -1.61 7.75 -7.95
N LYS A 46 -2.82 8.30 -8.03
CA LYS A 46 -3.87 7.74 -8.90
C LYS A 46 -3.42 7.61 -10.37
N ALA A 47 -2.53 8.49 -10.81
CA ALA A 47 -1.98 8.48 -12.16
C ALA A 47 -1.06 7.29 -12.39
N ALA A 48 -0.14 7.01 -11.45
CA ALA A 48 0.72 5.82 -11.49
C ALA A 48 -0.13 4.54 -11.50
N LEU A 49 -1.07 4.42 -10.56
CA LEU A 49 -1.98 3.28 -10.50
C LEU A 49 -2.77 3.06 -11.81
N LEU A 50 -3.24 4.14 -12.45
CA LEU A 50 -3.95 4.03 -13.73
C LEU A 50 -3.03 3.64 -14.89
N ALA A 51 -1.76 4.06 -14.86
CA ALA A 51 -0.77 3.65 -15.84
C ALA A 51 -0.49 2.14 -15.72
N ASP A 52 -0.25 1.66 -14.50
CA ASP A 52 0.04 0.25 -14.21
C ASP A 52 -1.14 -0.66 -14.64
N ILE A 53 -2.38 -0.25 -14.32
CA ILE A 53 -3.58 -0.99 -14.73
C ILE A 53 -3.72 -1.02 -16.27
N LYS A 54 -3.38 0.08 -16.94
CA LYS A 54 -3.46 0.15 -18.41
C LYS A 54 -2.44 -0.78 -19.07
N GLU A 55 -1.21 -0.78 -18.57
CA GLU A 55 -0.14 -1.68 -19.03
C GLU A 55 -0.56 -3.15 -18.86
N ALA A 56 -1.03 -3.54 -17.67
CA ALA A 56 -1.53 -4.88 -17.41
C ALA A 56 -2.69 -5.29 -18.35
N LEU A 57 -3.59 -4.37 -18.68
CA LEU A 57 -4.67 -4.64 -19.65
C LEU A 57 -4.15 -4.85 -21.09
N GLU A 58 -3.11 -4.12 -21.48
CA GLU A 58 -2.46 -4.29 -22.79
C GLU A 58 -1.76 -5.64 -22.88
N GLU A 59 -1.06 -6.09 -21.83
CA GLU A 59 -0.45 -7.42 -21.77
C GLU A 59 -1.48 -8.54 -21.86
N VAL A 60 -2.57 -8.45 -21.11
CA VAL A 60 -3.67 -9.44 -21.18
C VAL A 60 -4.30 -9.47 -22.58
N LYS A 61 -4.38 -8.32 -23.25
CA LYS A 61 -4.87 -8.24 -24.64
C LYS A 61 -3.92 -8.95 -25.61
N LEU A 62 -2.61 -8.80 -25.44
CA LEU A 62 -1.59 -9.48 -26.25
C LEU A 62 -1.57 -10.99 -26.00
N TYR A 63 -1.76 -11.42 -24.75
CA TYR A 63 -1.96 -12.82 -24.39
C TYR A 63 -3.18 -13.43 -25.07
N LYS A 64 -4.34 -12.74 -25.02
CA LYS A 64 -5.56 -13.19 -25.73
C LYS A 64 -5.38 -13.28 -27.25
N GLN A 65 -4.48 -12.50 -27.84
CA GLN A 65 -4.11 -12.58 -29.25
C GLN A 65 -3.10 -13.71 -29.57
N GLY A 66 -2.65 -14.46 -28.55
CA GLY A 66 -1.67 -15.53 -28.70
C GLY A 66 -0.25 -15.04 -29.01
N LYS A 67 0.04 -13.74 -28.79
CA LYS A 67 1.33 -13.13 -29.13
C LYS A 67 2.34 -13.13 -27.98
N VAL A 68 1.86 -13.30 -26.75
CA VAL A 68 2.67 -13.26 -25.53
C VAL A 68 2.23 -14.43 -24.65
N GLN A 69 3.18 -15.16 -24.06
CA GLN A 69 2.90 -16.10 -22.98
C GLN A 69 2.93 -15.32 -21.67
N LEU A 70 1.85 -15.43 -20.88
CA LEU A 70 1.86 -14.93 -19.51
C LEU A 70 2.71 -15.88 -18.66
N GLN A 71 3.38 -15.29 -17.66
CA GLN A 71 4.06 -16.03 -16.63
C GLN A 71 3.07 -16.96 -15.91
N THR A 72 3.48 -18.20 -15.65
CA THR A 72 2.65 -19.10 -14.84
C THR A 72 2.80 -18.80 -13.36
N LEU A 73 1.84 -19.22 -12.55
CA LEU A 73 1.93 -19.07 -11.09
C LEU A 73 3.18 -19.78 -10.54
N ASP A 74 3.51 -20.95 -11.09
CA ASP A 74 4.69 -21.71 -10.68
C ASP A 74 5.99 -20.97 -11.03
N ASP A 75 6.07 -20.34 -12.21
CA ASP A 75 7.24 -19.53 -12.58
C ASP A 75 7.38 -18.33 -11.64
N PHE A 76 6.28 -17.63 -11.35
CA PHE A 76 6.26 -16.49 -10.43
C PHE A 76 6.73 -16.85 -9.03
N LEU A 77 6.28 -17.99 -8.49
CA LEU A 77 6.66 -18.41 -7.15
C LEU A 77 8.12 -18.85 -7.03
N ASN A 78 8.80 -19.15 -8.15
CA ASN A 78 10.18 -19.61 -8.20
C ASN A 78 11.18 -18.51 -8.62
N GLU A 79 10.76 -17.25 -8.75
CA GLU A 79 11.66 -16.13 -9.10
C GLU A 79 12.53 -15.60 -7.94
N LEU A 80 12.34 -16.12 -6.72
CA LEU A 80 13.02 -15.72 -5.48
C LEU A 80 14.13 -16.69 -5.04
#